data_AF-A0A6N9BRB0-F1
#
_entry.id   AF-A0A6N9BRB0-F1
#
_cell.length_a   1.000
_cell.length_b   1.000
_cell.length_c   1.000
_cell.angle_alpha   90.00
_cell.angle_beta   90.00
_cell.angle_gamma   90.00
#
_symmetry.space_group_name_H-M   'P 1'
#
loop_
_entity.id
_entity.type
_entity.pdbx_description
1 polymer ?
#
loop_
_entity_poly.entity_id
_entity_poly.type
_entity_poly.pdbx_seq_one_letter_code
_entity_poly.pdbx_strand_id
1 'polypeptide(L)'
;MPAARNVSPATKAPCSAKSPAARASTSPMPSLHPHFLMGRLRLLLEARYPELVAALLEAGVGENELTDYVHPHFRVRYRQRPGDSRLRSLNSRRTTFEMTVREHVESLPEVTVRDDTRAVGLLTSETGTVPVRVSGVVLESSAGREEFAADAVIDASGRFSKFSPELERLGVRMLTDQRDANLVYLTRHYRLNDGCDFPRASGLPGTIFPDFILVALPADNRRFTVTFQVYNKDKTIIRALRNPDHYQAMCMAVEAIRPWVDPARSSPTGGVHGFGQMDS
;
A
#
# COMPACT_ATOMS: atom_id res chain seq x y z
N MET A 1 -0.76 -30.70 -41.24
CA MET A 1 -0.11 -29.41 -40.94
C MET A 1 -1.15 -28.30 -41.00
N PRO A 2 -1.36 -27.58 -39.89
CA PRO A 2 -1.69 -26.16 -39.95
C PRO A 2 -0.72 -25.34 -39.09
N ALA A 3 -0.36 -24.17 -39.61
CA ALA A 3 0.73 -23.31 -39.13
C ALA A 3 0.47 -22.70 -37.74
N ALA A 4 1.47 -22.78 -36.87
CA ALA A 4 1.53 -22.06 -35.61
C ALA A 4 1.68 -20.56 -35.88
N ARG A 5 0.71 -19.75 -35.45
CA ARG A 5 0.85 -18.29 -35.40
C ARG A 5 1.78 -17.93 -34.25
N ASN A 6 3.00 -17.50 -34.58
CA ASN A 6 3.93 -16.84 -33.65
C ASN A 6 3.30 -15.54 -33.16
N VAL A 7 2.96 -15.48 -31.87
CA VAL A 7 2.63 -14.23 -31.18
C VAL A 7 3.93 -13.69 -30.60
N SER A 8 4.43 -12.60 -31.18
CA SER A 8 5.61 -11.87 -30.72
C SER A 8 5.32 -11.21 -29.35
N PRO A 9 6.26 -11.15 -28.40
CA PRO A 9 6.05 -10.47 -27.14
C PRO A 9 5.93 -8.97 -27.37
N ALA A 10 4.81 -8.39 -26.92
CA ALA A 10 4.54 -6.96 -27.02
C ALA A 10 5.62 -6.15 -26.29
N THR A 11 6.33 -5.31 -27.02
CA THR A 11 7.24 -4.29 -26.51
C THR A 11 6.42 -3.29 -25.70
N LYS A 12 6.67 -3.16 -24.39
CA LYS A 12 6.04 -2.12 -23.55
C LYS A 12 6.51 -0.75 -24.04
N ALA A 13 5.57 0.09 -24.49
CA ALA A 13 5.84 1.46 -24.87
C ALA A 13 6.27 2.31 -23.64
N PRO A 14 7.15 3.32 -23.81
CA PRO A 14 7.51 4.21 -22.71
C PRO A 14 6.30 5.09 -22.33
N CYS A 15 5.78 4.89 -21.12
CA CYS A 15 4.70 5.71 -20.56
C CYS A 15 5.28 7.04 -20.04
N SER A 16 5.06 8.14 -20.76
CA SER A 16 5.31 9.49 -20.26
C SER A 16 4.11 9.95 -19.43
N ALA A 17 3.95 9.40 -18.22
CA ALA A 17 2.93 9.85 -17.29
C ALA A 17 3.31 11.22 -16.73
N LYS A 18 2.43 12.21 -16.90
CA LYS A 18 2.51 13.48 -16.16
C LYS A 18 2.13 13.18 -14.70
N SER A 19 3.11 13.27 -13.80
CA SER A 19 2.84 13.13 -12.37
C SER A 19 1.85 14.22 -11.93
N PRO A 20 0.72 13.89 -11.30
CA PRO A 20 -0.17 14.90 -10.76
C PRO A 20 0.57 15.76 -9.72
N ALA A 21 0.25 17.06 -9.69
CA ALA A 21 0.84 18.00 -8.76
C ALA A 21 0.59 17.50 -7.32
N ALA A 22 1.66 17.26 -6.58
CA ALA A 22 1.58 16.69 -5.24
C ALA A 22 0.85 17.67 -4.30
N ARG A 23 -0.44 17.41 -4.01
CA ARG A 23 -1.02 17.88 -2.74
C ARG A 23 -0.20 17.22 -1.64
N ALA A 24 0.31 18.03 -0.71
CA ALA A 24 1.10 17.55 0.42
C ALA A 24 0.23 16.62 1.26
N SER A 25 0.33 15.32 1.01
CA SER A 25 -0.28 14.29 1.84
C SER A 25 0.38 14.36 3.21
N THR A 26 -0.38 14.80 4.21
CA THR A 26 -0.05 14.68 5.65
C THR A 26 -0.21 13.24 6.14
N SER A 27 -0.33 12.26 5.23
CA SER A 27 -0.65 10.88 5.59
C SER A 27 0.31 10.36 6.67
N PRO A 28 -0.25 9.69 7.69
CA PRO A 28 0.51 9.16 8.80
C PRO A 28 1.59 8.18 8.33
N MET A 29 2.46 7.81 9.28
CA MET A 29 3.57 6.86 9.16
C MET A 29 3.37 5.68 8.18
N PRO A 30 2.19 5.03 8.04
CA PRO A 30 2.00 3.93 7.09
C PRO A 30 2.27 4.28 5.61
N SER A 31 2.14 5.55 5.20
CA SER A 31 2.34 5.96 3.80
C SER A 31 3.79 5.85 3.31
N LEU A 32 4.74 5.74 4.25
CA LEU A 32 6.17 5.65 3.99
C LEU A 32 6.66 4.20 3.85
N HIS A 33 5.76 3.22 3.98
CA HIS A 33 6.05 1.79 3.91
C HIS A 33 5.53 1.17 2.61
N PRO A 34 6.07 0.00 2.22
CA PRO A 34 5.60 -0.71 1.02
C PRO A 34 4.09 -0.93 1.06
N HIS A 35 3.45 -0.71 -0.08
CA HIS A 35 2.03 -0.91 -0.24
C HIS A 35 1.77 -1.84 -1.44
N PHE A 36 1.56 -3.11 -1.10
CA PHE A 36 1.34 -4.19 -2.06
C PHE A 36 -0.15 -4.54 -2.08
N LEU A 37 -0.80 -4.28 -3.22
CA LEU A 37 -2.23 -4.49 -3.38
C LEU A 37 -2.46 -5.84 -4.04
N MET A 38 -2.99 -6.78 -3.26
CA MET A 38 -3.23 -8.15 -3.71
C MET A 38 -4.26 -8.19 -4.84
N GLY A 39 -4.17 -9.23 -5.69
CA GLY A 39 -5.00 -9.32 -6.89
C GLY A 39 -6.51 -9.35 -6.64
N ARG A 40 -6.96 -9.71 -5.43
CA ARG A 40 -8.38 -9.60 -5.07
C ARG A 40 -8.89 -8.16 -5.15
N LEU A 41 -8.12 -7.18 -4.70
CA LEU A 41 -8.51 -5.77 -4.82
C LEU A 41 -8.58 -5.37 -6.30
N ARG A 42 -7.54 -5.70 -7.07
CA ARG A 42 -7.48 -5.42 -8.50
C ARG A 42 -8.67 -6.01 -9.27
N LEU A 43 -9.15 -7.21 -8.89
CA LEU A 43 -10.35 -7.82 -9.46
C LEU A 43 -11.65 -7.09 -9.10
N LEU A 44 -11.77 -6.67 -7.84
CA LEU A 44 -12.96 -5.93 -7.39
C LEU A 44 -13.05 -4.56 -8.06
N LEU A 45 -11.91 -3.88 -8.20
CA LEU A 45 -11.84 -2.60 -8.91
C LEU A 45 -12.18 -2.77 -10.39
N GLU A 46 -11.66 -3.78 -11.08
CA GLU A 46 -12.00 -3.98 -12.50
C GLU A 46 -13.47 -4.30 -12.74
N ALA A 47 -14.08 -5.08 -11.83
CA ALA A 47 -15.47 -5.45 -11.97
C ALA A 47 -16.45 -4.31 -11.64
N ARG A 48 -16.06 -3.36 -10.79
CA ARG A 48 -16.96 -2.32 -10.27
C ARG A 48 -16.60 -0.89 -10.67
N TYR A 49 -15.32 -0.63 -10.91
CA TYR A 49 -14.72 0.69 -11.16
C TYR A 49 -13.59 0.59 -12.21
N PRO A 50 -13.87 0.10 -13.44
CA PRO A 50 -12.84 -0.07 -14.47
C PRO A 50 -12.11 1.24 -14.84
N GLU A 51 -12.80 2.38 -14.78
CA GLU A 51 -12.23 3.72 -14.97
C GLU A 51 -11.22 4.09 -13.87
N LEU A 52 -11.44 3.67 -12.63
CA LEU A 52 -10.47 3.85 -11.54
C LEU A 52 -9.23 2.99 -11.78
N VAL A 53 -9.37 1.77 -12.31
CA VAL A 53 -8.21 0.95 -12.72
C VAL A 53 -7.41 1.68 -13.80
N ALA A 54 -8.07 2.23 -14.82
CA ALA A 54 -7.40 2.99 -15.87
C ALA A 54 -6.67 4.22 -15.31
N ALA A 55 -7.32 4.99 -14.42
CA ALA A 55 -6.72 6.14 -13.75
C ALA A 55 -5.49 5.77 -12.90
N LEU A 56 -5.53 4.65 -12.18
CA LEU A 56 -4.38 4.16 -11.41
C LEU A 56 -3.20 3.83 -12.33
N LEU A 57 -3.45 3.15 -13.44
CA LEU A 57 -2.40 2.81 -14.43
C LEU A 57 -1.81 4.08 -15.07
N GLU A 58 -2.65 5.06 -15.40
CA GLU A 58 -2.22 6.37 -15.93
C GLU A 58 -1.39 7.15 -14.91
N ALA A 59 -1.74 7.09 -13.63
CA ALA A 59 -0.96 7.65 -12.52
C ALA A 59 0.38 6.93 -12.27
N GLY A 60 0.69 5.89 -13.05
CA GLY A 60 1.96 5.17 -13.03
C GLY A 60 2.01 4.00 -12.05
N VAL A 61 0.86 3.55 -11.52
CA VAL A 61 0.76 2.33 -10.71
C VAL A 61 1.19 1.12 -11.55
N GLY A 62 2.11 0.32 -11.00
CA GLY A 62 2.60 -0.87 -11.66
C GLY A 62 1.66 -2.06 -11.49
N GLU A 63 1.59 -2.92 -12.50
CA GLU A 63 0.98 -4.25 -12.40
C GLU A 63 2.06 -5.33 -12.46
N ASN A 64 1.96 -6.34 -11.59
CA ASN A 64 2.71 -7.57 -11.74
C ASN A 64 1.77 -8.70 -12.12
N GLU A 65 2.21 -9.53 -13.04
CA GLU A 65 1.53 -10.77 -13.39
C GLU A 65 2.01 -11.89 -12.47
N LEU A 66 1.22 -12.98 -12.38
CA LEU A 66 1.63 -14.17 -11.64
C LEU A 66 3.03 -14.65 -12.05
N THR A 67 3.34 -14.59 -13.35
CA THR A 67 4.62 -15.00 -13.93
C THR A 67 5.82 -14.21 -13.43
N ASP A 68 5.61 -13.00 -12.93
CA ASP A 68 6.69 -12.18 -12.38
C ASP A 68 7.18 -12.73 -11.02
N TYR A 69 6.33 -13.51 -10.34
CA TYR A 69 6.66 -14.19 -9.08
C TYR A 69 7.10 -15.65 -9.25
N VAL A 70 6.99 -16.22 -10.45
CA VAL A 70 7.41 -17.60 -10.70
C VAL A 70 8.93 -17.65 -10.81
N HIS A 71 9.58 -18.43 -9.95
CA HIS A 71 11.03 -18.66 -9.98
C HIS A 71 11.47 -19.05 -11.41
N PRO A 72 12.58 -18.51 -11.96
CA PRO A 72 13.01 -18.75 -13.34
C PRO A 72 13.07 -20.23 -13.73
N HIS A 73 13.54 -21.08 -12.81
CA HIS A 73 13.56 -22.53 -12.98
C HIS A 73 12.18 -23.15 -13.31
N PHE A 74 11.10 -22.64 -12.74
CA PHE A 74 9.74 -23.09 -13.03
C PHE A 74 9.09 -22.30 -14.17
N ARG A 75 9.53 -21.06 -14.41
CA ARG A 75 8.97 -20.18 -15.44
C ARG A 75 9.06 -20.78 -16.84
N VAL A 76 10.12 -21.53 -17.15
CA VAL A 76 10.29 -22.21 -18.46
C VAL A 76 9.21 -23.27 -18.72
N ARG A 77 8.67 -23.87 -17.65
CA ARG A 77 7.60 -24.88 -17.72
C ARG A 77 6.21 -24.30 -17.48
N TYR A 78 6.14 -23.06 -17.00
CA TYR A 78 4.87 -22.41 -16.76
C TYR A 78 4.09 -22.22 -18.07
N ARG A 79 2.80 -22.52 -18.00
CA ARG A 79 1.82 -22.28 -19.06
C ARG A 79 0.64 -21.61 -18.38
N GLN A 80 0.29 -20.42 -18.86
CA GLN A 80 -0.79 -19.64 -18.31
C GLN A 80 -2.09 -20.43 -18.41
N ARG A 81 -2.79 -20.59 -17.28
CA ARG A 81 -4.09 -21.25 -17.20
C ARG A 81 -5.21 -20.20 -17.24
N PRO A 82 -6.42 -20.58 -17.67
CA PRO A 82 -7.60 -19.73 -17.49
C PRO A 82 -7.72 -19.29 -16.02
N GLY A 83 -7.80 -17.99 -15.80
CA GLY A 83 -7.85 -17.39 -14.45
C GLY A 83 -6.52 -16.84 -13.95
N ASP A 84 -5.36 -17.23 -14.50
CA ASP A 84 -4.07 -16.69 -14.04
C ASP A 84 -3.93 -15.17 -14.30
N SER A 85 -4.59 -14.66 -15.35
CA SER A 85 -4.69 -13.22 -15.61
C SER A 85 -5.41 -12.44 -14.50
N ARG A 86 -6.19 -13.13 -13.65
CA ARG A 86 -6.88 -12.54 -12.50
C ARG A 86 -5.98 -12.40 -11.27
N LEU A 87 -4.78 -12.99 -11.30
CA LEU A 87 -3.81 -12.96 -10.20
C LEU A 87 -2.82 -11.80 -10.34
N ARG A 88 -3.23 -10.71 -10.99
CA ARG A 88 -2.45 -9.49 -11.12
C ARG A 88 -2.50 -8.67 -9.85
N SER A 89 -1.35 -8.32 -9.30
CA SER A 89 -1.23 -7.40 -8.17
C SER A 89 -0.91 -5.99 -8.64
N LEU A 90 -1.30 -4.99 -7.84
CA LEU A 90 -0.92 -3.60 -8.06
C LEU A 90 0.20 -3.21 -7.10
N ASN A 91 1.18 -2.48 -7.62
CA ASN A 91 2.29 -1.89 -6.90
C ASN A 91 2.17 -0.38 -6.95
N SER A 92 1.95 0.24 -5.79
CA SER A 92 1.76 1.68 -5.70
C SER A 92 2.28 2.19 -4.38
N ARG A 93 2.80 3.41 -4.34
CA ARG A 93 2.89 4.14 -3.08
C ARG A 93 1.46 4.40 -2.61
N ARG A 94 1.22 4.24 -1.31
CA ARG A 94 -0.10 4.47 -0.71
C ARG A 94 -0.67 5.85 -1.06
N THR A 95 0.17 6.88 -1.12
CA THR A 95 -0.22 8.24 -1.50
C THR A 95 -0.76 8.32 -2.93
N THR A 96 -0.09 7.72 -3.91
CA THR A 96 -0.57 7.69 -5.30
C THR A 96 -1.91 6.96 -5.37
N PHE A 97 -2.02 5.79 -4.74
CA PHE A 97 -3.27 5.03 -4.72
C PHE A 97 -4.42 5.81 -4.07
N GLU A 98 -4.24 6.32 -2.85
CA GLU A 98 -5.28 7.03 -2.10
C GLU A 98 -5.70 8.32 -2.81
N MET A 99 -4.77 9.07 -3.40
CA MET A 99 -5.10 10.27 -4.16
C MET A 99 -5.90 9.96 -5.41
N THR A 100 -5.52 8.94 -6.19
CA THR A 100 -6.28 8.56 -7.39
C THR A 100 -7.68 8.02 -7.04
N VAL A 101 -7.79 7.23 -5.96
CA VAL A 101 -9.10 6.78 -5.44
C VAL A 101 -9.93 7.99 -5.02
N ARG A 102 -9.33 8.94 -4.32
CA ARG A 102 -10.01 10.14 -3.86
C ARG A 102 -10.51 11.00 -5.02
N GLU A 103 -9.67 11.28 -6.01
CA GLU A 103 -10.04 12.03 -7.21
C GLU A 103 -11.20 11.35 -7.96
N HIS A 104 -11.18 10.02 -8.06
CA HIS A 104 -12.29 9.26 -8.63
C HIS A 104 -13.57 9.41 -7.80
N VAL A 105 -13.49 9.29 -6.48
CA VAL A 105 -14.65 9.43 -5.58
C VAL A 105 -15.23 10.86 -5.63
N GLU A 106 -14.39 11.88 -5.68
CA GLU A 106 -14.80 13.29 -5.82
C GLU A 106 -15.50 13.58 -7.16
N SER A 107 -15.29 12.74 -8.17
CA SER A 107 -15.98 12.86 -9.46
C SER A 107 -17.40 12.28 -9.45
N LEU A 108 -17.78 11.51 -8.42
CA LEU A 108 -19.10 10.90 -8.31
C LEU A 108 -20.12 11.93 -7.81
N PRO A 109 -21.21 12.21 -8.56
CA PRO A 109 -22.15 13.28 -8.21
C PRO A 109 -22.94 13.02 -6.93
N GLU A 110 -23.08 11.75 -6.51
CA GLU A 110 -23.78 11.36 -5.29
C GLU A 110 -22.88 11.44 -4.03
N VAL A 111 -21.59 11.75 -4.18
CA VAL A 111 -20.64 11.79 -3.08
C VAL A 111 -20.24 13.23 -2.77
N THR A 112 -20.36 13.60 -1.50
CA THR A 112 -19.80 14.86 -0.98
C THR A 112 -18.61 14.53 -0.07
N VAL A 113 -17.43 15.06 -0.43
CA VAL A 113 -16.23 14.97 0.40
C VAL A 113 -16.05 16.27 1.17
N ARG A 114 -15.93 16.19 2.50
CA ARG A 114 -15.68 17.33 3.38
C ARG A 114 -14.26 17.25 3.93
N ASP A 115 -13.38 18.12 3.42
CA ASP A 115 -12.03 18.29 3.94
C ASP A 115 -12.00 18.99 5.29
N ASP A 116 -10.85 18.89 5.96
CA ASP A 116 -10.56 19.56 7.24
C ASP A 116 -11.67 19.35 8.31
N THR A 117 -12.37 18.21 8.20
CA THR A 117 -13.52 17.86 9.02
C THR A 117 -13.28 16.51 9.68
N ARG A 118 -13.41 16.45 11.00
CA ARG A 118 -13.17 15.25 11.79
C ARG A 118 -14.48 14.77 12.41
N ALA A 119 -14.83 13.51 12.22
CA ALA A 119 -15.87 12.88 13.05
C ALA A 119 -15.29 12.58 14.44
N VAL A 120 -15.84 13.18 15.49
CA VAL A 120 -15.30 13.15 16.86
C VAL A 120 -16.23 12.49 17.88
N GLY A 121 -17.45 12.13 17.49
CA GLY A 121 -18.40 11.37 18.30
C GLY A 121 -19.53 10.80 17.46
N LEU A 122 -20.30 9.86 18.03
CA LEU A 122 -21.50 9.30 17.43
C LEU A 122 -22.77 9.93 18.02
N LEU A 123 -23.78 10.15 17.19
CA LEU A 123 -25.14 10.43 17.67
C LEU A 123 -25.82 9.09 17.91
N THR A 124 -26.13 8.77 19.17
CA THR A 124 -26.63 7.44 19.55
C THR A 124 -27.91 7.51 20.38
N SER A 125 -28.67 6.41 20.38
CA SER A 125 -29.75 6.19 21.35
C SER A 125 -29.25 6.23 22.79
N GLU A 126 -30.13 6.54 23.75
CA GLU A 126 -29.80 6.57 25.17
C GLU A 126 -29.14 5.27 25.66
N THR A 127 -28.17 5.41 26.55
CA THR A 127 -27.45 4.31 27.19
C THR A 127 -28.42 3.30 27.80
N GLY A 128 -28.24 2.01 27.49
CA GLY A 128 -29.11 0.93 27.96
C GLY A 128 -30.20 0.52 26.96
N THR A 129 -30.37 1.25 25.86
CA THR A 129 -31.26 0.83 24.75
C THR A 129 -30.57 -0.23 23.89
N VAL A 130 -31.27 -1.34 23.63
CA VAL A 130 -30.78 -2.43 22.75
C VAL A 130 -31.84 -2.69 21.67
N PRO A 131 -31.48 -2.66 20.36
CA PRO A 131 -30.15 -2.39 19.83
C PRO A 131 -29.75 -0.91 19.95
N VAL A 132 -28.45 -0.64 20.11
CA VAL A 132 -27.90 0.72 20.03
C VAL A 132 -28.12 1.25 18.62
N ARG A 133 -28.82 2.38 18.50
CA ARG A 133 -29.05 3.05 17.21
C ARG A 133 -28.05 4.18 17.05
N VAL A 134 -27.31 4.18 15.94
CA VAL A 134 -26.50 5.33 15.50
C VAL A 134 -27.31 6.11 14.47
N SER A 135 -27.48 7.41 14.68
CA SER A 135 -28.28 8.30 13.81
C SER A 135 -27.46 9.44 13.20
N GLY A 136 -26.14 9.39 13.32
CA GLY A 136 -25.25 10.40 12.79
C GLY A 136 -23.93 10.50 13.55
N VAL A 137 -23.21 11.60 13.33
CA VAL A 137 -21.90 11.88 13.93
C VAL A 137 -21.81 13.33 14.40
N VAL A 138 -20.94 13.58 15.37
CA VAL A 138 -20.49 14.93 15.71
C VAL A 138 -19.26 15.23 14.87
N LEU A 139 -19.33 16.30 14.07
CA LEU A 139 -18.23 16.79 13.24
C LEU A 139 -17.51 17.94 13.95
N GLU A 140 -16.20 18.02 13.77
CA GLU A 140 -15.34 19.11 14.26
C GLU A 140 -14.52 19.65 13.09
N SER A 141 -14.57 20.97 12.88
CA SER A 141 -13.82 21.71 11.87
C SER A 141 -13.34 23.05 12.43
N SER A 142 -12.68 23.88 11.61
CA SER A 142 -12.32 25.25 11.98
C SER A 142 -13.53 26.14 12.33
N ALA A 143 -14.72 25.80 11.83
CA ALA A 143 -15.97 26.51 12.12
C ALA A 143 -16.59 26.11 13.48
N GLY A 144 -16.05 25.08 14.15
CA GLY A 144 -16.56 24.55 15.40
C GLY A 144 -17.10 23.13 15.28
N ARG A 145 -17.97 22.76 16.22
CA ARG A 145 -18.63 21.45 16.26
C ARG A 145 -20.06 21.53 15.79
N GLU A 146 -20.48 20.54 15.01
CA GLU A 146 -21.87 20.39 14.56
C GLU A 146 -22.32 18.93 14.62
N GLU A 147 -23.63 18.73 14.78
CA GLU A 147 -24.25 17.41 14.63
C GLU A 147 -24.62 17.18 13.17
N PHE A 148 -24.28 16.01 12.65
CA PHE A 148 -24.59 15.60 11.28
C PHE A 148 -25.41 14.32 11.31
N ALA A 149 -26.70 14.44 11.01
CA ALA A 149 -27.63 13.32 10.96
C ALA A 149 -27.38 12.44 9.73
N ALA A 150 -27.48 11.12 9.90
CA ALA A 150 -27.36 10.15 8.83
C ALA A 150 -28.17 8.88 9.15
N ASP A 151 -28.71 8.24 8.11
CA ASP A 151 -29.43 6.97 8.26
C ASP A 151 -28.48 5.79 8.53
N ALA A 152 -27.22 5.90 8.11
CA ALA A 152 -26.16 4.94 8.35
C ALA A 152 -24.80 5.64 8.48
N VAL A 153 -23.94 5.10 9.36
CA VAL A 153 -22.57 5.58 9.56
C VAL A 153 -21.61 4.42 9.32
N ILE A 154 -20.64 4.62 8.43
CA ILE A 154 -19.56 3.66 8.15
C ILE A 154 -18.27 4.23 8.71
N ASP A 155 -17.73 3.60 9.74
CA ASP A 155 -16.42 3.96 10.26
C ASP A 155 -15.30 3.35 9.41
N ALA A 156 -14.72 4.19 8.54
CA ALA A 156 -13.54 3.87 7.73
C ALA A 156 -12.27 4.60 8.23
N SER A 157 -12.23 5.04 9.50
CA SER A 157 -11.10 5.80 10.06
C SER A 157 -9.84 4.95 10.36
N GLY A 158 -9.93 3.64 10.12
CA GLY A 158 -8.83 2.70 10.25
C GLY A 158 -8.47 2.36 11.69
N ARG A 159 -7.22 1.94 11.91
CA ARG A 159 -6.74 1.42 13.22
C ARG A 159 -6.93 2.38 14.39
N PHE A 160 -6.90 3.68 14.14
CA PHE A 160 -7.02 4.70 15.17
C PHE A 160 -8.45 5.19 15.36
N SER A 161 -9.44 4.39 14.94
CA SER A 161 -10.85 4.66 15.22
C SER A 161 -11.07 4.92 16.72
N LYS A 162 -11.82 5.98 16.99
CA LYS A 162 -12.24 6.36 18.33
C LYS A 162 -13.63 5.84 18.69
N PHE A 163 -14.34 5.25 17.73
CA PHE A 163 -15.73 4.84 17.90
C PHE A 163 -15.85 3.45 18.52
N SER A 164 -14.81 2.61 18.40
CA SER A 164 -14.76 1.29 19.03
C SER A 164 -14.97 1.36 20.55
N PRO A 165 -14.20 2.14 21.33
CA PRO A 165 -14.43 2.26 22.77
C PRO A 165 -15.73 3.00 23.12
N GLU A 166 -16.26 3.82 22.23
CA GLU A 166 -17.52 4.54 22.43
C GLU A 166 -18.72 3.60 22.36
N LEU A 167 -18.75 2.73 21.35
CA LEU A 167 -19.76 1.68 21.19
C LEU A 167 -19.68 0.65 22.32
N GLU A 168 -18.49 0.28 22.77
CA GLU A 168 -18.32 -0.61 23.93
C GLU A 168 -18.93 -0.03 25.22
N ARG A 169 -18.79 1.29 25.47
CA ARG A 169 -19.44 1.97 26.60
C ARG A 169 -20.97 1.94 26.50
N LEU A 170 -21.52 1.84 25.29
CA LEU A 170 -22.96 1.68 25.04
C LEU A 170 -23.43 0.22 25.11
N GLY A 171 -22.54 -0.72 25.46
CA GLY A 171 -22.85 -2.14 25.59
C GLY A 171 -22.75 -2.92 24.27
N VAL A 172 -22.23 -2.31 23.20
CA VAL A 172 -21.99 -3.02 21.94
C VAL A 172 -20.71 -3.85 22.08
N ARG A 173 -20.86 -5.17 22.08
CA ARG A 173 -19.70 -6.07 22.10
C ARG A 173 -19.07 -6.14 20.73
N MET A 174 -17.88 -5.57 20.59
CA MET A 174 -17.05 -5.76 19.40
C MET A 174 -16.10 -6.94 19.60
N LEU A 175 -16.01 -7.80 18.58
CA LEU A 175 -15.06 -8.90 18.57
C LEU A 175 -13.83 -8.46 17.79
N THR A 176 -12.71 -8.30 18.47
CA THR A 176 -11.41 -8.04 17.87
C THR A 176 -10.49 -9.23 18.16
N ASP A 177 -9.77 -9.69 17.14
CA ASP A 177 -8.58 -10.55 17.30
C ASP A 177 -7.41 -9.68 16.89
N GLN A 178 -6.55 -9.34 17.84
CA GLN A 178 -5.37 -8.53 17.61
C GLN A 178 -4.16 -9.29 18.12
N ARG A 179 -3.15 -9.44 17.26
CA ARG A 179 -1.88 -10.12 17.56
C ARG A 179 -0.74 -9.14 17.39
N ASP A 180 0.15 -9.09 18.38
CA ASP A 180 1.38 -8.31 18.27
C ASP A 180 2.31 -8.94 17.23
N ALA A 181 2.52 -8.22 16.13
CA ALA A 181 3.41 -8.64 15.06
C ALA A 181 4.87 -8.73 15.52
N ASN A 182 5.25 -8.05 16.61
CA ASN A 182 6.59 -8.01 17.19
C ASN A 182 7.67 -7.55 16.21
N LEU A 183 7.29 -6.74 15.20
CA LEU A 183 8.17 -6.28 14.13
C LEU A 183 8.24 -4.75 14.04
N VAL A 184 9.39 -4.26 13.59
CA VAL A 184 9.65 -2.88 13.19
C VAL A 184 10.08 -2.88 11.74
N TYR A 185 9.43 -2.07 10.92
CA TYR A 185 9.73 -1.88 9.52
C TYR A 185 10.65 -0.68 9.37
N LEU A 186 11.80 -0.88 8.74
CA LEU A 186 12.76 0.16 8.40
C LEU A 186 12.85 0.26 6.88
N THR A 187 12.19 1.27 6.33
CA THR A 187 11.97 1.43 4.90
C THR A 187 12.72 2.62 4.36
N ARG A 188 13.34 2.44 3.20
CA ARG A 188 13.93 3.52 2.41
C ARG A 188 13.39 3.49 0.99
N HIS A 189 13.08 4.68 0.48
CA HIS A 189 12.56 4.86 -0.88
C HIS A 189 13.70 5.09 -1.86
N TYR A 190 13.55 4.52 -3.05
CA TYR A 190 14.48 4.62 -4.16
C TYR A 190 13.73 4.93 -5.45
N ARG A 191 14.45 5.45 -6.43
CA ARG A 191 13.98 5.69 -7.79
C ARG A 191 15.01 5.15 -8.77
N LEU A 192 14.56 4.46 -9.83
CA LEU A 192 15.44 4.06 -10.92
C LEU A 192 16.02 5.30 -11.60
N ASN A 193 17.31 5.25 -11.91
CA ASN A 193 17.96 6.23 -12.76
C ASN A 193 17.37 6.16 -14.18
N ASP A 194 17.57 7.21 -14.97
CA ASP A 194 17.01 7.27 -16.33
C ASP A 194 17.63 6.16 -17.21
N GLY A 195 16.80 5.56 -18.06
CA GLY A 195 17.20 4.43 -18.91
C GLY A 195 17.38 3.08 -18.20
N CYS A 196 17.28 3.03 -16.87
CA CYS A 196 17.40 1.77 -16.13
C CYS A 196 16.06 1.04 -16.01
N ASP A 197 16.09 -0.29 -16.00
CA ASP A 197 14.92 -1.11 -15.68
C ASP A 197 15.02 -1.72 -14.27
N PHE A 198 13.87 -2.08 -13.71
CA PHE A 198 13.82 -2.87 -12.48
C PHE A 198 14.61 -4.18 -12.66
N PRO A 199 15.40 -4.60 -11.66
CA PRO A 199 16.05 -5.90 -11.71
C PRO A 199 15.01 -7.00 -11.88
N ARG A 200 15.35 -8.01 -12.69
CA ARG A 200 14.56 -9.24 -12.74
C ARG A 200 14.83 -10.00 -11.43
N ALA A 201 13.82 -10.14 -10.59
CA ALA A 201 13.89 -10.97 -9.42
C ALA A 201 13.29 -12.36 -9.69
N SER A 202 13.73 -13.32 -8.91
CA SER A 202 13.07 -14.61 -8.80
C SER A 202 12.13 -14.58 -7.59
N GLY A 203 10.83 -14.60 -7.81
CA GLY A 203 9.86 -14.47 -6.72
C GLY A 203 9.87 -13.07 -6.10
N LEU A 204 9.54 -12.98 -4.80
CA LEU A 204 9.59 -11.71 -4.09
C LEU A 204 11.07 -11.29 -3.93
N PRO A 205 11.49 -10.10 -4.40
CA PRO A 205 12.89 -9.70 -4.34
C PRO A 205 13.33 -9.50 -2.89
N GLY A 206 14.06 -10.45 -2.31
CA GLY A 206 14.41 -10.38 -0.90
C GLY A 206 15.09 -11.62 -0.34
N THR A 207 15.35 -11.59 0.95
CA THR A 207 15.95 -12.69 1.71
C THR A 207 15.41 -12.69 3.14
N ILE A 208 15.17 -13.88 3.67
CA ILE A 208 14.81 -14.10 5.06
C ILE A 208 16.08 -14.54 5.78
N PHE A 209 16.51 -13.75 6.75
CA PHE A 209 17.59 -14.10 7.69
C PHE A 209 16.97 -14.50 9.03
N PRO A 210 17.73 -15.17 9.92
CA PRO A 210 17.23 -15.52 11.25
C PRO A 210 16.68 -14.32 12.05
N ASP A 211 17.31 -13.15 11.90
CA ASP A 211 17.02 -11.98 12.73
C ASP A 211 16.16 -10.90 12.03
N PHE A 212 16.07 -10.94 10.70
CA PHE A 212 15.31 -9.97 9.93
C PHE A 212 14.92 -10.49 8.53
N ILE A 213 13.89 -9.89 7.96
CA ILE A 213 13.54 -10.04 6.54
C ILE A 213 13.97 -8.77 5.80
N LEU A 214 14.53 -8.92 4.62
CA LEU A 214 14.84 -7.80 3.72
C LEU A 214 14.14 -8.00 2.38
N VAL A 215 13.38 -7.01 1.93
CA VAL A 215 12.61 -7.08 0.68
C VAL A 215 12.69 -5.77 -0.10
N ALA A 216 12.81 -5.85 -1.43
CA ALA A 216 12.58 -4.76 -2.35
C ALA A 216 11.22 -4.93 -3.03
N LEU A 217 10.41 -3.87 -3.05
CA LEU A 217 9.07 -3.88 -3.63
C LEU A 217 8.92 -2.70 -4.60
N PRO A 218 8.68 -2.98 -5.90
CA PRO A 218 8.32 -1.93 -6.83
C PRO A 218 7.07 -1.20 -6.38
N ALA A 219 6.98 0.07 -6.76
CA ALA A 219 5.83 0.92 -6.57
C ALA A 219 5.48 1.61 -7.90
N ASP A 220 4.90 2.80 -7.84
CA ASP A 220 4.57 3.61 -9.00
C ASP A 220 5.74 4.48 -9.49
N ASN A 221 5.65 4.97 -10.73
CA ASN A 221 6.53 6.02 -11.26
C ASN A 221 8.03 5.74 -11.13
N ARG A 222 8.44 4.50 -11.45
CA ARG A 222 9.84 4.03 -11.39
C ARG A 222 10.45 4.11 -9.98
N ARG A 223 9.60 4.12 -8.94
CA ARG A 223 10.01 4.08 -7.54
C ARG A 223 9.82 2.70 -6.97
N PHE A 224 10.54 2.45 -5.89
CA PHE A 224 10.43 1.23 -5.11
C PHE A 224 10.89 1.51 -3.68
N THR A 225 10.53 0.61 -2.80
CA THR A 225 11.01 0.61 -1.41
C THR A 225 11.90 -0.59 -1.18
N VAL A 226 12.96 -0.39 -0.41
CA VAL A 226 13.62 -1.49 0.30
C VAL A 226 13.19 -1.42 1.75
N THR A 227 12.87 -2.56 2.34
CA THR A 227 12.32 -2.64 3.69
C THR A 227 12.96 -3.79 4.46
N PHE A 228 13.53 -3.46 5.61
CA PHE A 228 13.85 -4.44 6.65
C PHE A 228 12.65 -4.62 7.55
N GLN A 229 12.32 -5.87 7.88
CA GLN A 229 11.41 -6.22 8.95
C GLN A 229 12.25 -6.87 10.06
N VAL A 230 12.38 -6.18 11.18
CA VAL A 230 13.28 -6.56 12.28
C VAL A 230 12.44 -6.81 13.52
N TYR A 231 12.79 -7.81 14.32
CA TYR A 231 12.11 -8.01 15.60
C TYR A 231 12.21 -6.75 16.48
N ASN A 232 11.10 -6.33 17.07
CA ASN A 232 11.02 -5.11 17.87
C ASN A 232 12.02 -5.10 19.05
N LYS A 233 12.35 -6.28 19.60
CA LYS A 233 13.34 -6.43 20.67
C LYS A 233 14.78 -6.14 20.25
N ASP A 234 15.12 -6.26 18.97
CA ASP A 234 16.49 -6.05 18.48
C ASP A 234 16.80 -4.57 18.26
N LYS A 235 17.08 -3.87 19.37
CA LYS A 235 17.40 -2.45 19.35
C LYS A 235 18.73 -2.15 18.67
N THR A 236 19.64 -3.12 18.60
CA THR A 236 20.96 -2.96 17.97
C THR A 236 20.82 -2.83 16.46
N ILE A 237 20.14 -3.79 15.81
CA ILE A 237 19.87 -3.75 14.37
C ILE A 237 19.03 -2.51 14.04
N ILE A 238 17.97 -2.22 14.81
CA ILE A 238 17.12 -1.06 14.58
C ILE A 238 17.93 0.24 14.62
N ARG A 239 18.83 0.41 15.60
CA ARG A 239 19.66 1.61 15.72
C ARG A 239 20.66 1.71 14.58
N ALA A 240 21.30 0.61 14.19
CA ALA A 240 22.28 0.60 13.10
C ALA A 240 21.65 1.00 11.76
N LEU A 241 20.48 0.43 11.44
CA LEU A 241 19.79 0.64 10.17
C LEU A 241 19.09 2.01 10.05
N ARG A 242 19.01 2.81 11.12
CA ARG A 242 18.54 4.20 11.01
C ARG A 242 19.52 5.12 10.28
N ASN A 243 20.81 4.76 10.26
CA ASN A 243 21.82 5.50 9.49
C ASN A 243 21.70 5.11 7.99
N PRO A 244 21.48 6.07 7.08
CA PRO A 244 21.33 5.78 5.65
C PRO A 244 22.54 5.10 4.98
N ASP A 245 23.75 5.36 5.45
CA ASP A 245 24.98 4.77 4.90
C ASP A 245 25.12 3.31 5.34
N HIS A 246 24.85 3.02 6.61
CA HIS A 246 24.79 1.64 7.10
C HIS A 246 23.68 0.84 6.40
N TYR A 247 22.51 1.47 6.21
CA TYR A 247 21.39 0.87 5.49
C TYR A 247 21.78 0.51 4.05
N GLN A 248 22.40 1.45 3.34
CA GLN A 248 22.88 1.24 1.97
C GLN A 248 23.94 0.13 1.91
N ALA A 249 24.91 0.15 2.82
CA ALA A 249 25.96 -0.86 2.90
C ALA A 249 25.38 -2.27 3.11
N MET A 250 24.40 -2.42 4.01
CA MET A 250 23.72 -3.70 4.23
C MET A 250 22.95 -4.15 2.98
N CYS A 251 22.23 -3.24 2.32
CA CYS A 251 21.52 -3.58 1.07
C CYS A 251 22.48 -4.03 -0.05
N MET A 252 23.66 -3.40 -0.16
CA MET A 252 24.71 -3.79 -1.11
C MET A 252 25.35 -5.13 -0.75
N ALA A 253 25.36 -5.53 0.52
CA ALA A 253 25.90 -6.82 0.95
C ALA A 253 25.00 -8.01 0.55
N VAL A 254 23.69 -7.80 0.42
CA VAL A 254 22.71 -8.86 0.11
C VAL A 254 22.55 -9.03 -1.40
N GLU A 255 22.93 -10.19 -1.94
CA GLU A 255 22.93 -10.48 -3.39
C GLU A 255 21.57 -10.23 -4.06
N ALA A 256 20.47 -10.63 -3.41
CA ALA A 256 19.12 -10.45 -3.94
C ALA A 256 18.69 -8.96 -4.04
N ILE A 257 19.34 -8.07 -3.29
CA ILE A 257 18.97 -6.66 -3.16
C ILE A 257 19.98 -5.73 -3.81
N ARG A 258 21.26 -6.10 -3.84
CA ARG A 258 22.34 -5.32 -4.46
C ARG A 258 21.98 -4.78 -5.85
N PRO A 259 21.42 -5.57 -6.79
CA PRO A 259 21.06 -5.06 -8.11
C PRO A 259 20.02 -3.94 -8.09
N TRP A 260 19.18 -3.87 -7.05
CA TRP A 260 18.15 -2.85 -6.89
C TRP A 260 18.76 -1.52 -6.45
N VAL A 261 19.65 -1.58 -5.46
CA VAL A 261 20.22 -0.38 -4.80
C VAL A 261 21.58 0.04 -5.35
N ASP A 262 22.08 -0.65 -6.38
CA ASP A 262 23.31 -0.27 -7.07
C ASP A 262 23.21 1.19 -7.56
N PRO A 263 24.15 2.08 -7.18
CA PRO A 263 24.13 3.48 -7.59
C PRO A 263 24.08 3.71 -9.10
N ALA A 264 24.57 2.75 -9.90
CA ALA A 264 24.45 2.81 -11.35
C ALA A 264 23.00 2.64 -11.82
N ARG A 265 22.15 1.93 -11.06
CA ARG A 265 20.76 1.63 -11.42
C ARG A 265 19.74 2.55 -10.75
N SER A 266 19.95 2.89 -9.48
CA SER A 266 18.96 3.64 -8.71
C SER A 266 19.60 4.60 -7.72
N SER A 267 18.81 5.57 -7.29
CA SER A 267 19.19 6.56 -6.29
C SER A 267 18.16 6.62 -5.16
N PRO A 268 18.59 6.76 -3.90
CA PRO A 268 17.66 6.93 -2.78
C PRO A 268 16.96 8.28 -2.89
N THR A 269 15.67 8.33 -2.53
CA THR A 269 14.87 9.57 -2.58
C THR A 269 14.64 10.18 -1.20
N GLY A 270 15.27 9.65 -0.16
CA GLY A 270 15.12 10.10 1.22
C GLY A 270 15.92 9.28 2.23
N GLY A 271 15.66 9.56 3.51
CA GLY A 271 16.22 8.84 4.65
C GLY A 271 15.52 7.50 4.93
N VAL A 272 15.84 6.90 6.07
CA VAL A 272 15.21 5.66 6.54
C VAL A 272 14.04 5.98 7.47
N HIS A 273 12.88 5.43 7.16
CA HIS A 273 11.64 5.61 7.92
C HIS A 273 11.34 4.35 8.72
N GLY A 274 11.15 4.51 10.03
CA GLY A 274 10.87 3.42 10.96
C GLY A 274 9.42 3.42 11.40
N PHE A 275 8.75 2.27 11.34
CA PHE A 275 7.36 2.11 11.79
C PHE A 275 7.20 0.77 12.49
N GLY A 276 6.66 0.79 13.70
CA GLY A 276 6.37 -0.39 14.52
C GLY A 276 4.90 -0.44 14.91
N GLN A 277 4.56 -1.29 15.89
CA GLN A 277 3.18 -1.46 16.38
C GLN A 277 2.23 -1.85 15.24
N MET A 278 2.59 -2.91 14.49
CA MET A 278 1.80 -3.44 13.39
C MET A 278 0.83 -4.54 13.83
N ASP A 279 0.34 -4.47 15.06
CA ASP A 279 -0.57 -5.48 15.59
C ASP A 279 -1.80 -5.62 14.67
N SER A 280 -2.13 -6.83 14.27
CA SER A 280 -3.21 -7.12 13.32
C SER A 280 -4.20 -8.08 13.90
#